data_AF-A0A0G4IJ38-F1
#
_entry.id   AF-A0A0G4IJ38-F1
#
_cell.length_a   1.000
_cell.length_b   1.000
_cell.length_c   1.000
_cell.angle_alpha   90.00
_cell.angle_beta   90.00
_cell.angle_gamma   90.00
#
_symmetry.space_group_name_H-M   'P 1'
#
loop_
_entity.id
_entity.type
_entity.pdbx_description
1 polymer ?
#
loop_
_entity_poly.entity_id
_entity_poly.type
_entity_poly.pdbx_seq_one_letter_code
_entity_poly.pdbx_strand_id
1 'polypeptide(L)'
;MGVHVGRPAAIQPIASVSQRHLAYYRMFGSAFLLSTIVLGVSTADRLPYFVFLTNWVAVLNFAYFTVAAVATYRDSARGARAAHIMSQVCLPNAIMVTLIYWLFVHPFIPAGRLSQIMLVRNVIDHGVTLLFLVADFLLCETLFVIKEFYFPTIVALYIPFSAAWTFLTGKKVYPMLTFRSVRSYGFLVASVLTSLVAFAAVVWIGPYVKRAVCNDDVPCSKNDEVDVEMGEDGATPSSDSNSDVEGGQ
;
A
#
# COMPACT_ATOMS: atom_id res chain seq x y z
N MET A 1 27.05 -21.78 12.70
CA MET A 1 27.06 -20.54 11.90
C MET A 1 25.61 -20.14 11.64
N GLY A 2 25.16 -19.05 12.26
CA GLY A 2 23.80 -18.55 12.02
C GLY A 2 23.77 -17.79 10.70
N VAL A 3 22.96 -18.24 9.75
CA VAL A 3 22.68 -17.48 8.53
C VAL A 3 21.96 -16.20 8.97
N HIS A 4 22.64 -15.07 8.91
CA HIS A 4 22.00 -13.76 9.04
C HIS A 4 21.12 -13.60 7.80
N VAL A 5 19.85 -14.01 7.91
CA VAL A 5 18.83 -13.69 6.94
C VAL A 5 18.71 -12.17 6.94
N GLY A 6 19.20 -11.54 5.87
CA GLY A 6 19.16 -10.09 5.71
C GLY A 6 17.77 -9.55 6.03
N ARG A 7 17.71 -8.51 6.86
CA ARG A 7 16.44 -7.87 7.21
C ARG A 7 15.76 -7.44 5.91
N PRO A 8 14.46 -7.73 5.71
CA PRO A 8 13.76 -7.14 4.58
C PRO A 8 13.85 -5.61 4.71
N ALA A 9 14.47 -4.95 3.72
CA ALA A 9 14.66 -3.49 3.65
C ALA A 9 13.34 -2.69 3.77
N ALA A 10 12.23 -3.40 3.57
CA ALA A 10 10.87 -2.92 3.48
C ALA A 10 10.35 -1.92 4.51
N ILE A 11 10.92 -1.79 5.73
CA ILE A 11 10.40 -0.93 6.81
C ILE A 11 11.51 -0.13 7.53
N GLN A 12 12.74 -0.20 7.05
CA GLN A 12 13.80 0.59 7.69
C GLN A 12 13.57 2.08 7.45
N PRO A 13 13.77 2.93 8.48
CA PRO A 13 13.75 4.36 8.25
C PRO A 13 14.89 4.72 7.29
N ILE A 14 14.70 5.77 6.49
CA ILE A 14 15.83 6.41 5.81
C ILE A 14 16.89 6.84 6.85
N ALA A 15 18.17 6.87 6.46
CA ALA A 15 19.29 7.09 7.39
C ALA A 15 19.14 8.34 8.30
N SER A 16 18.41 9.36 7.85
CA SER A 16 18.15 10.60 8.58
C SER A 16 17.05 10.50 9.66
N VAL A 17 16.28 9.42 9.71
CA VAL A 17 15.12 9.28 10.62
C VAL A 17 15.36 8.19 11.66
N SER A 18 15.16 8.51 12.94
CA SER A 18 15.25 7.48 13.98
C SER A 18 14.06 6.52 13.92
N GLN A 19 14.32 5.23 14.16
CA GLN A 19 13.29 4.19 14.21
C GLN A 19 12.17 4.51 15.24
N ARG A 20 12.52 5.19 16.34
CA ARG A 20 11.55 5.64 17.35
C ARG A 20 10.61 6.71 16.82
N HIS A 21 11.13 7.72 16.11
CA HIS A 21 10.30 8.76 15.52
C HIS A 21 9.33 8.17 14.48
N LEU A 22 9.81 7.24 13.66
CA LEU A 22 8.97 6.54 12.70
C LEU A 22 7.87 5.71 13.39
N ALA A 23 8.18 5.03 14.49
CA ALA A 23 7.19 4.31 15.28
C ALA A 23 6.13 5.26 15.88
N TYR A 24 6.54 6.40 16.45
CA TYR A 24 5.61 7.41 16.98
C TYR A 24 4.71 8.00 15.90
N TYR A 25 5.28 8.32 14.74
CA TYR A 25 4.53 8.78 13.57
C TYR A 25 3.44 7.78 13.15
N ARG A 26 3.80 6.49 13.08
CA ARG A 26 2.85 5.42 12.73
C ARG A 26 1.78 5.19 13.79
N MET A 27 2.13 5.27 15.07
CA MET A 27 1.14 5.21 16.15
C MET A 27 0.18 6.40 16.10
N PHE A 28 0.68 7.60 15.82
CA PHE A 28 -0.15 8.79 15.63
C PHE A 28 -1.09 8.63 14.42
N GLY A 29 -0.58 8.19 13.27
CA GLY A 29 -1.40 7.88 12.09
C GLY A 29 -2.47 6.83 12.38
N SER A 30 -2.14 5.79 13.14
CA SER A 30 -3.09 4.76 13.58
C SER A 30 -4.18 5.33 14.48
N ALA A 31 -3.83 6.15 15.48
CA ALA A 31 -4.80 6.78 16.38
C ALA A 31 -5.71 7.77 15.63
N PHE A 32 -5.14 8.55 14.72
CA PHE A 32 -5.88 9.46 13.85
C PHE A 32 -6.91 8.71 13.01
N LEU A 33 -6.50 7.67 12.29
CA LEU A 33 -7.40 6.88 11.45
C LEU A 33 -8.48 6.17 12.26
N LEU A 34 -8.14 5.67 13.46
CA LEU A 34 -9.13 5.11 14.37
C LEU A 34 -10.18 6.16 14.76
N SER A 35 -9.75 7.38 15.08
CA SER A 35 -10.67 8.48 15.42
C SER A 35 -11.60 8.83 14.26
N THR A 36 -11.07 8.88 13.04
CA THR A 36 -11.85 9.11 11.82
C THR A 36 -12.87 8.00 11.57
N ILE A 37 -12.47 6.74 11.77
CA ILE A 37 -13.36 5.58 11.66
C ILE A 37 -14.48 5.66 12.71
N VAL A 38 -14.14 5.91 13.98
CA VAL A 38 -15.12 6.00 15.08
C VAL A 38 -16.10 7.14 14.81
N LEU A 39 -15.61 8.35 14.54
CA LEU A 39 -16.46 9.49 14.17
C LEU A 39 -17.33 9.17 12.96
N GLY A 40 -16.78 8.43 12.02
CA GLY A 40 -17.48 8.05 10.82
C GLY A 40 -18.61 7.06 11.03
N VAL A 41 -18.41 6.07 11.88
CA VAL A 41 -19.46 5.14 12.32
C VAL A 41 -20.53 5.89 13.12
N SER A 42 -20.14 6.76 14.05
CA SER A 42 -21.06 7.50 14.93
C SER A 42 -21.98 8.49 14.23
N THR A 43 -21.67 8.88 12.99
CA THR A 43 -22.43 9.86 12.21
C THR A 43 -23.16 9.24 11.01
N ALA A 44 -23.04 7.92 10.82
CA ALA A 44 -23.61 7.20 9.69
C ALA A 44 -25.08 6.79 9.96
N ASP A 45 -25.98 7.76 10.02
CA ASP A 45 -27.39 7.52 10.41
C ASP A 45 -28.25 6.80 9.34
N ARG A 46 -27.74 6.55 8.12
CA ARG A 46 -28.59 6.08 6.99
C ARG A 46 -28.06 4.91 6.17
N LEU A 47 -26.75 4.72 6.11
CA LEU A 47 -26.10 3.60 5.42
C LEU A 47 -24.98 3.08 6.34
N PRO A 48 -24.83 1.77 6.52
CA PRO A 48 -23.79 1.26 7.40
C PRO A 48 -22.43 1.72 6.89
N TYR A 49 -21.66 2.36 7.77
CA TYR A 49 -20.36 2.95 7.44
C TYR A 49 -19.48 2.01 6.60
N PHE A 50 -19.38 0.74 6.97
CA PHE A 50 -18.56 -0.25 6.26
C PHE A 50 -19.04 -0.63 4.86
N VAL A 51 -20.13 -0.05 4.35
CA VAL A 51 -20.60 -0.34 2.99
C VAL A 51 -19.86 0.50 1.95
N PHE A 52 -19.24 1.62 2.33
CA PHE A 52 -18.53 2.49 1.38
C PHE A 52 -17.06 2.08 1.18
N LEU A 53 -16.59 2.17 -0.08
CA LEU A 53 -15.20 1.86 -0.46
C LEU A 53 -14.19 2.74 0.29
N THR A 54 -14.47 4.03 0.46
CA THR A 54 -13.62 4.95 1.24
C THR A 54 -13.38 4.44 2.67
N ASN A 55 -14.39 3.82 3.27
CA ASN A 55 -14.30 3.32 4.64
C ASN A 55 -13.52 2.01 4.71
N TRP A 56 -13.60 1.15 3.69
CA TRP A 56 -12.71 -0.02 3.56
C TRP A 56 -11.25 0.43 3.48
N VAL A 57 -10.96 1.44 2.67
CA VAL A 57 -9.61 2.02 2.55
C VAL A 57 -9.16 2.63 3.88
N ALA A 58 -10.02 3.34 4.61
CA ALA A 58 -9.68 3.86 5.93
C ALA A 58 -9.33 2.74 6.93
N VAL A 59 -10.09 1.64 6.96
CA VAL A 59 -9.83 0.47 7.82
C VAL A 59 -8.51 -0.19 7.45
N LEU A 60 -8.22 -0.33 6.16
CA LEU A 60 -6.98 -0.92 5.69
C LEU A 60 -5.77 -0.05 6.01
N ASN A 61 -5.89 1.27 5.85
CA ASN A 61 -4.85 2.22 6.23
C ASN A 61 -4.62 2.20 7.74
N PHE A 62 -5.69 2.10 8.54
CA PHE A 62 -5.58 1.94 9.99
C PHE A 62 -4.80 0.65 10.32
N ALA A 63 -5.20 -0.48 9.76
CA ALA A 63 -4.54 -1.76 9.97
C ALA A 63 -3.07 -1.71 9.53
N TYR A 64 -2.76 -1.04 8.41
CA TYR A 64 -1.40 -0.81 7.96
C TYR A 64 -0.58 -0.06 9.00
N PHE A 65 -1.05 1.10 9.44
CA PHE A 65 -0.33 1.92 10.41
C PHE A 65 -0.15 1.20 11.76
N THR A 66 -1.15 0.44 12.21
CA THR A 66 -1.02 -0.40 13.41
C THR A 66 0.06 -1.47 13.24
N VAL A 67 0.01 -2.26 12.16
CA VAL A 67 0.98 -3.33 11.91
C VAL A 67 2.38 -2.76 11.75
N ALA A 68 2.52 -1.66 10.99
CA ALA A 68 3.78 -0.98 10.77
C ALA A 68 4.34 -0.41 12.08
N ALA A 69 3.52 0.23 12.92
CA ALA A 69 3.93 0.73 14.22
C ALA A 69 4.46 -0.39 15.12
N VAL A 70 3.71 -1.50 15.25
CA VAL A 70 4.12 -2.65 16.07
C VAL A 70 5.39 -3.29 15.51
N ALA A 71 5.49 -3.45 14.19
CA ALA A 71 6.67 -4.00 13.53
C ALA A 71 7.92 -3.14 13.77
N THR A 72 7.79 -1.83 13.67
CA THR A 72 8.87 -0.86 13.90
C THR A 72 9.31 -0.86 15.36
N TYR A 73 8.35 -0.86 16.29
CA TYR A 73 8.62 -0.81 17.72
C TYR A 73 9.25 -2.11 18.25
N ARG A 74 8.79 -3.26 17.75
CA ARG A 74 9.26 -4.59 18.19
C ARG A 74 10.40 -5.14 17.34
N ASP A 75 10.84 -4.43 16.31
CA ASP A 75 11.85 -4.89 15.34
C ASP A 75 11.52 -6.28 14.75
N SER A 76 10.24 -6.51 14.42
CA SER A 76 9.75 -7.82 13.98
C SER A 76 9.87 -7.99 12.47
N ALA A 77 10.70 -8.93 12.01
CA ALA A 77 10.84 -9.22 10.57
C ALA A 77 9.52 -9.67 9.90
N ARG A 78 8.71 -10.48 10.60
CA ARG A 78 7.38 -10.90 10.11
C ARG A 78 6.41 -9.73 10.02
N GLY A 79 6.41 -8.86 11.04
CA GLY A 79 5.63 -7.62 11.03
C GLY A 79 6.08 -6.68 9.91
N ALA A 80 7.39 -6.59 9.68
CA ALA A 80 7.97 -5.77 8.62
C ALA A 80 7.50 -6.24 7.23
N ARG A 81 7.53 -7.55 6.99
CA ARG A 81 7.01 -8.13 5.74
C ARG A 81 5.51 -7.92 5.58
N ALA A 82 4.72 -8.08 6.64
CA ALA A 82 3.28 -7.85 6.59
C ALA A 82 2.95 -6.39 6.26
N ALA A 83 3.57 -5.44 6.96
CA ALA A 83 3.35 -4.03 6.69
C ALA A 83 3.90 -3.60 5.31
N HIS A 84 4.93 -4.26 4.76
CA HIS A 84 5.35 -4.06 3.38
C HIS A 84 4.26 -4.41 2.36
N ILE A 85 3.68 -5.61 2.49
CA ILE A 85 2.59 -6.04 1.62
C ILE A 85 1.40 -5.09 1.78
N MET A 86 1.10 -4.69 3.02
CA MET A 86 0.02 -3.74 3.28
C MET A 86 0.30 -2.35 2.72
N SER A 87 1.53 -1.83 2.77
CA SER A 87 1.87 -0.52 2.18
C SER A 87 1.72 -0.57 0.67
N GLN A 88 2.18 -1.69 0.07
CA GLN A 88 2.01 -1.97 -1.34
C GLN A 88 0.56 -2.01 -1.75
N VAL A 89 -0.38 -2.37 -0.85
CA VAL A 89 -1.86 -2.41 -1.03
C VAL A 89 -2.56 -1.10 -0.67
N CYS A 90 -2.11 -0.39 0.36
CA CYS A 90 -2.80 0.79 0.88
C CYS A 90 -2.53 2.05 0.04
N LEU A 91 -1.27 2.32 -0.29
CA LEU A 91 -0.88 3.60 -0.89
C LEU A 91 -1.56 3.85 -2.24
N PRO A 92 -1.43 2.99 -3.27
CA PRO A 92 -2.08 3.31 -4.53
C PRO A 92 -3.64 3.23 -4.52
N ASN A 93 -4.27 2.64 -3.48
CA ASN A 93 -5.71 2.55 -3.32
C ASN A 93 -6.20 3.83 -2.65
N ALA A 94 -5.42 4.38 -1.73
CA ALA A 94 -5.61 5.74 -1.23
C ALA A 94 -5.44 6.77 -2.35
N ILE A 95 -4.45 6.63 -3.23
CA ILE A 95 -4.30 7.49 -4.43
C ILE A 95 -5.54 7.36 -5.32
N MET A 96 -5.94 6.12 -5.66
CA MET A 96 -7.13 5.85 -6.48
C MET A 96 -8.39 6.48 -5.88
N VAL A 97 -8.72 6.20 -4.60
CA VAL A 97 -9.91 6.74 -3.95
C VAL A 97 -9.88 8.26 -3.90
N THR A 98 -8.72 8.86 -3.64
CA THR A 98 -8.55 10.32 -3.63
C THR A 98 -8.81 10.92 -5.01
N LEU A 99 -8.18 10.39 -6.06
CA LEU A 99 -8.35 10.87 -7.43
C LEU A 99 -9.79 10.68 -7.92
N ILE A 100 -10.36 9.49 -7.71
CA ILE A 100 -11.73 9.19 -8.10
C ILE A 100 -12.71 10.13 -7.39
N TYR A 101 -12.53 10.36 -6.09
CA TYR A 101 -13.38 11.29 -5.36
C TYR A 101 -13.27 12.72 -5.91
N TRP A 102 -12.07 13.30 -5.96
CA TRP A 102 -11.90 14.71 -6.29
C TRP A 102 -12.11 15.05 -7.76
N LEU A 103 -11.78 14.13 -8.67
CA LEU A 103 -11.89 14.36 -10.11
C LEU A 103 -13.23 13.90 -10.69
N PHE A 104 -13.86 12.88 -10.12
CA PHE A 104 -15.04 12.25 -10.73
C PHE A 104 -16.29 12.23 -9.85
N VAL A 105 -16.17 12.36 -8.52
CA VAL A 105 -17.35 12.38 -7.64
C VAL A 105 -17.68 13.82 -7.27
N HIS A 106 -16.72 14.54 -6.70
CA HIS A 106 -16.90 15.89 -6.16
C HIS A 106 -17.48 16.89 -7.18
N PRO A 107 -17.00 16.98 -8.45
CA PRO A 107 -17.54 17.94 -9.42
C PRO A 107 -19.01 17.72 -9.78
N PHE A 108 -19.54 16.52 -9.54
CA PHE A 108 -20.93 16.17 -9.83
C PHE A 108 -21.85 16.30 -8.61
N ILE A 109 -21.32 16.74 -7.46
CA ILE A 109 -22.13 17.07 -6.29
C ILE A 109 -22.71 18.49 -6.52
N PRO A 110 -24.04 18.66 -6.58
CA PRO A 110 -24.63 19.98 -6.79
C PRO A 110 -24.25 20.97 -5.70
N ALA A 111 -24.05 22.23 -6.08
CA ALA A 111 -23.78 23.31 -5.13
C ALA A 111 -24.85 23.36 -4.03
N GLY A 112 -24.42 23.52 -2.77
CA GLY A 112 -25.31 23.54 -1.60
C GLY A 112 -25.72 22.17 -1.05
N ARG A 113 -25.38 21.04 -1.72
CA ARG A 113 -25.62 19.70 -1.17
C ARG A 113 -24.50 19.17 -0.28
N LEU A 114 -23.30 19.73 -0.40
CA LEU A 114 -22.17 19.41 0.47
C LEU A 114 -22.09 20.46 1.58
N SER A 115 -22.40 20.06 2.82
CA SER A 115 -22.18 20.95 3.97
C SER A 115 -20.68 21.16 4.19
N GLN A 116 -20.31 22.26 4.84
CA GLN A 116 -18.90 22.54 5.17
C GLN A 116 -18.28 21.39 6.00
N ILE A 117 -19.04 20.81 6.92
CA ILE A 117 -18.61 19.68 7.74
C ILE A 117 -18.30 18.46 6.85
N MET A 118 -19.16 18.16 5.88
CA MET A 118 -18.92 17.05 4.94
C MET A 118 -17.71 17.32 4.05
N LEU A 119 -17.50 18.57 3.61
CA LEU A 119 -16.32 18.92 2.81
C LEU A 119 -15.03 18.72 3.61
N VAL A 120 -14.96 19.28 4.83
CA VAL A 120 -13.80 19.11 5.74
C VAL A 120 -13.52 17.64 5.99
N ARG A 121 -14.57 16.85 6.23
CA ARG A 121 -14.42 15.41 6.41
C ARG A 121 -13.88 14.71 5.17
N ASN A 122 -14.34 15.06 3.97
CA ASN A 122 -13.79 14.46 2.75
C ASN A 122 -12.33 14.84 2.53
N VAL A 123 -11.93 16.07 2.88
CA VAL A 123 -10.51 16.49 2.88
C VAL A 123 -9.69 15.65 3.86
N ILE A 124 -10.21 15.40 5.05
CA ILE A 124 -9.57 14.53 6.06
C ILE A 124 -9.46 13.09 5.54
N ASP A 125 -10.59 12.50 5.14
CA ASP A 125 -10.69 11.08 4.79
C ASP A 125 -9.81 10.72 3.58
N HIS A 126 -9.70 11.63 2.60
CA HIS A 126 -8.97 11.38 1.36
C HIS A 126 -7.59 12.05 1.37
N GLY A 127 -7.55 13.37 1.58
CA GLY A 127 -6.32 14.17 1.48
C GLY A 127 -5.35 13.92 2.63
N VAL A 128 -5.80 14.09 3.87
CA VAL A 128 -4.93 13.92 5.05
C VAL A 128 -4.48 12.46 5.19
N THR A 129 -5.39 11.50 4.96
CA THR A 129 -5.04 10.07 4.95
C THR A 129 -4.00 9.73 3.88
N LEU A 130 -4.14 10.24 2.65
CA LEU A 130 -3.16 10.02 1.59
C LEU A 130 -1.81 10.65 1.97
N LEU A 131 -1.82 11.85 2.54
CA LEU A 131 -0.60 12.51 3.02
C LEU A 131 0.14 11.66 4.04
N PHE A 132 -0.57 11.02 4.99
CA PHE A 132 0.06 10.09 5.93
C PHE A 132 0.76 8.92 5.23
N LEU A 133 0.11 8.29 4.25
CA LEU A 133 0.72 7.17 3.52
C LEU A 133 1.93 7.60 2.68
N VAL A 134 1.83 8.76 2.01
CA VAL A 134 2.94 9.31 1.22
C VAL A 134 4.11 9.66 2.11
N ALA A 135 3.88 10.33 3.25
CA ALA A 135 4.95 10.66 4.18
C ALA A 135 5.57 9.39 4.79
N ASP A 136 4.78 8.38 5.19
CA ASP A 136 5.34 7.09 5.64
C ASP A 136 6.20 6.44 4.55
N PHE A 137 5.70 6.42 3.31
CA PHE A 137 6.46 5.94 2.16
C PHE A 137 7.77 6.69 2.01
N LEU A 138 7.78 8.02 2.09
CA LEU A 138 8.98 8.87 1.97
C LEU A 138 9.99 8.66 3.10
N LEU A 139 9.52 8.42 4.33
CA LEU A 139 10.36 8.23 5.51
C LEU A 139 10.97 6.82 5.62
N CYS A 140 10.54 5.86 4.78
CA CYS A 140 10.98 4.46 4.82
C CYS A 140 11.71 4.02 3.56
N GLU A 141 12.57 3.01 3.64
CA GLU A 141 13.24 2.41 2.48
C GLU A 141 12.34 1.45 1.68
N THR A 142 11.02 1.62 1.77
CA THR A 142 10.03 0.81 1.07
C THR A 142 10.18 0.97 -0.44
N LEU A 143 10.54 -0.11 -1.14
CA LEU A 143 10.49 -0.19 -2.60
C LEU A 143 9.35 -1.10 -3.04
N PHE A 144 8.59 -0.66 -4.04
CA PHE A 144 7.48 -1.45 -4.56
C PHE A 144 8.00 -2.44 -5.59
N VAL A 145 7.59 -3.71 -5.48
CA VAL A 145 8.06 -4.78 -6.36
C VAL A 145 6.94 -5.17 -7.32
N ILE A 146 7.18 -5.06 -8.62
CA ILE A 146 6.15 -5.34 -9.64
C ILE A 146 5.61 -6.78 -9.59
N LYS A 147 6.38 -7.72 -9.04
CA LYS A 147 5.97 -9.13 -8.91
C LYS A 147 4.95 -9.35 -7.78
N GLU A 148 4.82 -8.42 -6.84
CA GLU A 148 3.93 -8.53 -5.68
C GLU A 148 2.55 -7.92 -5.98
N PHE A 149 1.87 -8.50 -6.98
CA PHE A 149 0.62 -7.98 -7.57
C PHE A 149 -0.63 -8.20 -6.68
N TYR A 150 -0.59 -7.77 -5.43
CA TYR A 150 -1.71 -7.91 -4.47
C TYR A 150 -2.75 -6.78 -4.57
N PHE A 151 -2.72 -5.98 -5.64
CA PHE A 151 -3.21 -4.60 -5.60
C PHE A 151 -4.67 -4.32 -5.98
N PRO A 152 -5.24 -4.88 -7.06
CA PRO A 152 -6.65 -4.62 -7.37
C PRO A 152 -7.61 -5.40 -6.46
N THR A 153 -7.10 -6.19 -5.51
CA THR A 153 -7.88 -7.08 -4.65
C THR A 153 -8.96 -6.33 -3.88
N ILE A 154 -8.72 -5.11 -3.43
CA ILE A 154 -9.74 -4.35 -2.69
C ILE A 154 -10.90 -3.95 -3.59
N VAL A 155 -10.62 -3.44 -4.79
CA VAL A 155 -11.69 -3.08 -5.75
C VAL A 155 -12.42 -4.35 -6.21
N ALA A 156 -11.68 -5.42 -6.48
CA ALA A 156 -12.22 -6.71 -6.87
C ALA A 156 -13.07 -7.37 -5.78
N LEU A 157 -12.73 -7.19 -4.50
CA LEU A 157 -13.52 -7.67 -3.35
C LEU A 157 -14.70 -6.74 -3.03
N TYR A 158 -14.53 -5.44 -3.25
CA TYR A 158 -15.56 -4.45 -3.02
C TYR A 158 -16.74 -4.61 -3.97
N ILE A 159 -16.49 -4.91 -5.25
CA ILE A 159 -17.54 -5.09 -6.26
C ILE A 159 -18.58 -6.17 -5.85
N PRO A 160 -18.19 -7.43 -5.55
CA PRO A 160 -19.15 -8.46 -5.14
C PRO A 160 -19.81 -8.13 -3.80
N PHE A 161 -19.10 -7.50 -2.86
CA PHE A 161 -19.70 -7.04 -1.60
C PHE A 161 -20.79 -5.98 -1.83
N SER A 162 -20.49 -4.98 -2.65
CA SER A 162 -21.43 -3.91 -3.03
C SER A 162 -22.63 -4.45 -3.80
N ALA A 163 -22.42 -5.45 -4.67
CA ALA A 163 -23.48 -6.11 -5.41
C ALA A 163 -24.39 -6.92 -4.48
N ALA A 164 -23.80 -7.72 -3.59
CA ALA A 164 -24.53 -8.49 -2.58
C ALA A 164 -25.35 -7.58 -1.66
N TRP A 165 -24.77 -6.48 -1.16
CA TRP A 165 -25.48 -5.50 -0.34
C TRP A 165 -26.69 -4.91 -1.07
N THR A 166 -26.50 -4.51 -2.33
CA THR A 166 -27.57 -3.92 -3.15
C THR A 166 -28.67 -4.94 -3.43
N PHE A 167 -28.31 -6.19 -3.69
CA PHE A 167 -29.26 -7.28 -3.89
C PHE A 167 -30.08 -7.56 -2.63
N LEU A 168 -29.45 -7.64 -1.46
CA LEU A 168 -30.10 -7.99 -0.19
C LEU A 168 -31.00 -6.87 0.35
N THR A 169 -30.61 -5.60 0.18
CA THR A 169 -31.31 -4.46 0.81
C THR A 169 -32.16 -3.65 -0.14
N GLY A 170 -32.01 -3.84 -1.46
CA GLY A 170 -32.58 -2.97 -2.48
C GLY A 170 -31.99 -1.54 -2.47
N LYS A 171 -31.05 -1.23 -1.56
CA LYS A 171 -30.42 0.09 -1.43
C LYS A 171 -29.06 0.07 -2.11
N LYS A 172 -28.87 1.00 -3.05
CA LYS A 172 -27.60 1.18 -3.74
C LYS A 172 -26.60 1.86 -2.81
N VAL A 173 -25.39 1.32 -2.74
CA VAL A 173 -24.27 1.92 -1.97
C VAL A 173 -23.89 3.28 -2.55
N TYR A 174 -23.70 3.30 -3.87
CA TYR A 174 -23.44 4.51 -4.63
C TYR A 174 -24.57 4.66 -5.64
N PRO A 175 -25.40 5.73 -5.57
CA PRO A 175 -26.50 5.94 -6.50
C PRO A 175 -26.07 5.95 -7.97
N MET A 176 -24.83 6.38 -8.24
CA MET A 176 -24.20 6.38 -9.56
C MET A 176 -23.72 5.00 -10.03
N LEU A 177 -23.57 4.00 -9.16
CA LEU A 177 -23.18 2.63 -9.50
C LEU A 177 -24.40 1.71 -9.41
N THR A 178 -25.11 1.59 -10.52
CA THR A 178 -26.39 0.87 -10.58
C THR A 178 -26.26 -0.53 -11.16
N PHE A 179 -25.07 -0.93 -11.64
CA PHE A 179 -24.82 -2.15 -12.43
C PHE A 179 -25.77 -2.37 -13.62
N ARG A 180 -26.56 -1.36 -13.98
CA ARG A 180 -27.53 -1.37 -15.08
C ARG A 180 -27.14 -0.42 -16.20
N SER A 181 -26.16 0.44 -15.97
CA SER A 181 -25.70 1.44 -16.94
C SER A 181 -24.25 1.18 -17.34
N VAL A 182 -23.94 1.36 -18.62
CA VAL A 182 -22.57 1.33 -19.16
C VAL A 182 -21.66 2.30 -18.39
N ARG A 183 -22.20 3.43 -17.92
CA ARG A 183 -21.50 4.39 -17.07
C ARG A 183 -21.00 3.78 -15.75
N SER A 184 -21.79 2.90 -15.13
CA SER A 184 -21.38 2.23 -13.88
C SER A 184 -20.17 1.32 -14.12
N TYR A 185 -20.19 0.55 -15.22
CA TYR A 185 -19.07 -0.31 -15.61
C TYR A 185 -17.83 0.50 -15.98
N GLY A 186 -18.01 1.59 -16.75
CA GLY A 186 -16.92 2.51 -17.07
C GLY A 186 -16.24 3.09 -15.82
N PHE A 187 -17.01 3.48 -14.80
CA PHE A 187 -16.46 3.97 -13.54
C PHE A 187 -15.68 2.90 -12.77
N LEU A 188 -16.16 1.65 -12.72
CA LEU A 188 -15.46 0.55 -12.07
C LEU A 188 -14.14 0.22 -12.78
N VAL A 189 -14.17 0.14 -14.10
CA VAL A 189 -12.95 -0.06 -14.92
C VAL A 189 -11.98 1.09 -14.71
N ALA A 190 -12.45 2.34 -14.76
CA ALA A 190 -11.61 3.51 -14.52
C ALA A 190 -10.98 3.50 -13.11
N SER A 191 -11.70 3.02 -12.09
CA SER A 191 -11.17 2.88 -10.73
C SER A 191 -10.04 1.85 -10.69
N VAL A 192 -10.24 0.66 -11.26
CA VAL A 192 -9.19 -0.37 -11.35
C VAL A 192 -7.98 0.14 -12.13
N LEU A 193 -8.19 0.79 -13.28
CA LEU A 193 -7.10 1.36 -14.08
C LEU A 193 -6.34 2.46 -13.32
N THR A 194 -7.05 3.33 -12.60
CA THR A 194 -6.41 4.39 -11.78
C THR A 194 -5.55 3.76 -10.68
N SER A 195 -6.04 2.69 -10.05
CA SER A 195 -5.30 1.91 -9.05
C SER A 195 -4.02 1.30 -9.62
N LEU A 196 -4.10 0.71 -10.82
CA LEU A 196 -2.96 0.13 -11.54
C LEU A 196 -1.93 1.20 -11.95
N VAL A 197 -2.40 2.32 -12.50
CA VAL A 197 -1.53 3.44 -12.89
C VAL A 197 -0.86 4.04 -11.67
N ALA A 198 -1.57 4.20 -10.55
CA ALA A 198 -0.98 4.68 -9.31
C ALA A 198 0.11 3.73 -8.80
N PHE A 199 -0.12 2.42 -8.82
CA PHE A 199 0.90 1.43 -8.44
C PHE A 199 2.13 1.50 -9.36
N ALA A 200 1.91 1.49 -10.68
CA ALA A 200 3.00 1.59 -11.65
C ALA A 200 3.80 2.89 -11.49
N ALA A 201 3.12 4.00 -11.22
CA ALA A 201 3.78 5.28 -10.94
C ALA A 201 4.64 5.21 -9.68
N VAL A 202 4.15 4.61 -8.58
CA VAL A 202 4.93 4.46 -7.34
C VAL A 202 6.14 3.53 -7.55
N VAL A 203 5.97 2.42 -8.28
CA VAL A 203 7.09 1.53 -8.64
C VAL A 203 8.15 2.26 -9.46
N TRP A 204 7.73 3.04 -10.46
CA TRP A 204 8.65 3.72 -11.36
C TRP A 204 9.35 4.91 -10.68
N ILE A 205 8.60 5.76 -9.98
CA ILE A 205 9.09 6.99 -9.34
C ILE A 205 9.84 6.70 -8.04
N GLY A 206 9.42 5.67 -7.31
CA GLY A 206 9.90 5.34 -5.97
C GLY A 206 11.43 5.32 -5.86
N PRO A 207 12.16 4.53 -6.66
CA PRO A 207 13.61 4.47 -6.62
C PRO A 207 14.31 5.81 -6.86
N TYR A 208 13.74 6.70 -7.68
CA TYR A 208 14.32 8.02 -7.93
C TYR A 208 14.12 8.95 -6.74
N VAL A 209 12.90 8.97 -6.18
CA VAL A 209 12.59 9.75 -4.98
C VAL A 209 13.45 9.30 -3.81
N LYS A 210 13.65 7.98 -3.66
CA LYS A 210 14.50 7.43 -2.59
C LYS A 210 15.96 7.81 -2.74
N ARG A 211 16.52 7.73 -3.95
CA ARG A 211 17.90 8.16 -4.21
C ARG A 211 18.12 9.65 -3.99
N ALA A 212 17.16 10.49 -4.37
CA ALA A 212 17.24 11.93 -4.14
C ALA A 212 17.32 12.26 -2.63
N VAL A 213 16.61 11.52 -1.79
CA VAL A 213 16.63 11.72 -0.33
C VAL A 213 17.93 11.23 0.31
N CYS A 214 18.60 10.23 -0.26
CA CYS A 214 19.85 9.68 0.29
C CYS A 214 21.11 10.45 -0.13
N ASN A 215 21.09 11.17 -1.26
CA ASN A 215 22.27 11.81 -1.83
C ASN A 215 22.76 13.05 -1.07
N ASP A 216 21.96 13.62 -0.16
CA ASP A 216 22.29 14.90 0.48
C ASP A 216 23.20 14.77 1.71
N ASP A 217 23.34 13.59 2.35
CA ASP A 217 24.02 13.49 3.65
C ASP A 217 25.18 12.47 3.76
N VAL A 218 25.38 11.55 2.82
CA VAL A 218 26.52 10.61 2.85
C VAL A 218 26.89 10.20 1.42
N PRO A 219 28.16 10.25 0.97
CA PRO A 219 28.54 9.66 -0.30
C PRO A 219 28.21 8.17 -0.25
N CYS A 220 27.20 7.74 -1.01
CA CYS A 220 26.90 6.32 -1.20
C CYS A 220 28.20 5.64 -1.59
N SER A 221 28.74 4.84 -0.67
CA SER A 221 29.86 3.96 -0.94
C SER A 221 29.51 3.15 -2.18
N LYS A 222 30.24 3.39 -3.27
CA LYS A 222 30.13 2.69 -4.57
C LYS A 222 30.41 1.18 -4.49
N ASN A 223 30.51 0.62 -3.30
CA ASN A 223 30.80 -0.78 -3.10
C ASN A 223 29.47 -1.52 -3.08
N ASP A 224 29.02 -1.90 -4.28
CA ASP A 224 28.17 -3.05 -4.61
C ASP A 224 27.42 -2.75 -5.93
N GLU A 225 28.17 -2.34 -6.97
CA GLU A 225 27.95 -2.94 -8.28
C GLU A 225 28.27 -4.43 -8.11
N VAL A 226 27.32 -5.18 -7.55
CA VAL A 226 27.24 -6.61 -7.79
C VAL A 226 26.91 -6.70 -9.27
N ASP A 227 27.96 -6.82 -10.07
CA ASP A 227 27.88 -7.32 -11.42
C ASP A 227 27.00 -8.56 -11.37
N VAL A 228 25.76 -8.40 -11.84
CA VAL A 228 24.96 -9.52 -12.30
C VAL A 228 25.65 -9.95 -13.59
N GLU A 229 26.81 -10.60 -13.44
CA GLU A 229 27.31 -11.50 -14.46
C GLU A 229 26.20 -12.53 -14.65
N MET A 230 25.42 -12.30 -15.70
CA MET A 230 24.61 -13.33 -16.32
C MET A 230 25.59 -14.43 -16.68
N GLY A 231 25.68 -15.44 -15.82
CA GLY A 231 26.43 -16.65 -16.07
C GLY A 231 25.99 -17.20 -17.41
N GLU A 232 26.82 -16.99 -18.42
CA GLU A 232 26.77 -17.71 -19.68
C GLU A 232 26.85 -19.19 -19.36
N ASP A 233 25.93 -19.91 -19.99
CA ASP A 233 25.79 -21.35 -19.99
C ASP A 233 27.14 -22.04 -20.33
N GLY A 234 27.90 -22.37 -19.29
CA GLY A 234 29.04 -23.28 -19.36
C GLY A 234 28.56 -24.72 -19.26
N ALA A 235 28.38 -25.34 -20.42
CA ALA A 235 28.03 -26.74 -20.60
C ALA A 235 28.84 -27.73 -19.73
N THR A 236 28.15 -28.73 -19.18
CA THR A 236 28.67 -30.08 -18.87
C THR A 236 29.22 -30.75 -20.16
N PRO A 237 30.06 -31.82 -20.17
CA PRO A 237 30.24 -32.87 -19.14
C PRO A 237 31.68 -33.46 -19.02
N SER A 238 31.87 -34.42 -18.08
CA SER A 238 32.68 -35.67 -18.16
C SER A 238 33.17 -36.01 -16.74
N SER A 239 32.60 -37.03 -16.09
CA SER A 239 33.07 -38.43 -16.12
C SER A 239 34.56 -38.55 -15.83
N ASP A 240 34.91 -38.80 -14.57
CA ASP A 240 35.99 -39.73 -14.27
C ASP A 240 35.70 -40.45 -12.95
N SER A 241 35.35 -41.72 -13.12
CA SER A 241 35.61 -42.81 -12.22
C SER A 241 37.08 -42.82 -11.81
N ASN A 242 37.37 -42.86 -10.51
CA ASN A 242 38.56 -43.56 -10.07
C ASN A 242 38.27 -44.38 -8.81
N SER A 243 38.31 -45.67 -9.05
CA SER A 243 38.33 -46.78 -8.12
C SER A 243 39.72 -46.94 -7.49
N ASP A 244 39.69 -47.36 -6.23
CA ASP A 244 40.62 -48.29 -5.57
C ASP A 244 42.05 -47.87 -5.15
N VAL A 245 42.47 -48.60 -4.10
CA VAL A 245 43.85 -48.88 -3.62
C VAL A 245 44.40 -47.78 -2.69
N GLU A 246 44.87 -47.99 -1.44
CA GLU A 246 45.49 -49.07 -0.66
C GLU A 246 45.34 -48.65 0.84
N GLY A 247 45.10 -49.51 1.82
CA GLY A 247 46.11 -50.40 2.42
C GLY A 247 46.99 -49.66 3.47
N GLY A 248 46.74 -49.84 4.77
CA GLY A 248 47.65 -49.40 5.83
C GLY A 248 47.12 -49.64 7.25
N GLN A 249 47.82 -50.49 8.00
CA GLN A 249 47.53 -51.01 9.34
C GLN A 249 47.40 -49.96 10.44
#